data_AF-A0A6M7WCQ2-F1
#
_entry.id   AF-A0A6M7WCQ2-F1
#
_cell.length_a   1.000
_cell.length_b   1.000
_cell.length_c   1.000
_cell.angle_alpha   90.00
_cell.angle_beta   90.00
_cell.angle_gamma   90.00
#
_symmetry.space_group_name_H-M   'P 1'
#
loop_
_entity.id
_entity.type
_entity.pdbx_description
1 polymer ?
#
loop_
_entity_poly.entity_id
_entity_poly.type
_entity_poly.pdbx_seq_one_letter_code
_entity_poly.pdbx_strand_id
1 'polypeptide(L)'
;MDNADRIRLRRETRILWSRPDSWPFEAPDHVFFTQAIHQLGAKQFAGQWPSDISAVYDNAQFDTVVSSLREHCAYGRLVGVLQTSGGAIDSKLPPHVWNRAEHVNWFATGKAPLSLCSDGWHPLAKVPQCWLFIEKDGLKALAHPELKSAPPPAAAVGHRPHTTSAAKEKDLEQFCQGFLDRYASAGTPVPSMEKIAKQAALEIGVSREKARAAWRLKRLPEMEKRGPRGPRERPI
;
A
#
# COMPACT_ATOMS: atom_id res chain seq x y z
N MET A 1 -0.89 15.07 -6.90
CA MET A 1 -2.29 15.54 -6.98
C MET A 1 -2.26 17.01 -6.68
N ASP A 2 -2.67 17.84 -7.62
CA ASP A 2 -2.71 19.29 -7.40
C ASP A 2 -3.93 19.68 -6.55
N ASN A 3 -4.07 20.98 -6.25
CA ASN A 3 -5.18 21.47 -5.44
C ASN A 3 -6.55 21.32 -6.14
N ALA A 4 -6.58 21.44 -7.47
CA ALA A 4 -7.81 21.33 -8.25
C ALA A 4 -8.33 19.89 -8.25
N ASP A 5 -7.44 18.91 -8.42
CA ASP A 5 -7.73 17.49 -8.30
C ASP A 5 -8.27 17.15 -6.91
N ARG A 6 -7.69 17.74 -5.84
CA ARG A 6 -8.19 17.57 -4.47
C ARG A 6 -9.61 18.09 -4.32
N ILE A 7 -9.89 19.31 -4.81
CA ILE A 7 -11.23 19.91 -4.75
C ILE A 7 -12.24 19.05 -5.51
N ARG A 8 -11.87 18.60 -6.71
CA ARG A 8 -12.72 17.73 -7.54
C ARG A 8 -13.01 16.41 -6.82
N LEU A 9 -11.98 15.74 -6.31
CA LEU A 9 -12.11 14.47 -5.58
C LEU A 9 -13.02 14.63 -4.36
N ARG A 10 -12.87 15.73 -3.60
CA ARG A 10 -13.75 16.04 -2.45
C ARG A 10 -15.21 16.17 -2.87
N ARG A 11 -15.47 16.88 -3.97
CA ARG A 11 -16.84 17.06 -4.48
C ARG A 11 -17.46 15.73 -4.94
N GLU A 12 -16.72 14.95 -5.72
CA GLU A 12 -17.16 13.62 -6.19
C GLU A 12 -17.41 12.67 -5.01
N THR A 13 -16.50 12.68 -4.03
CA THR A 13 -16.64 11.90 -2.81
C THR A 13 -17.89 12.32 -2.04
N ARG A 14 -18.10 13.61 -1.80
CA ARG A 14 -19.29 14.09 -1.09
C ARG A 14 -20.59 13.67 -1.76
N ILE A 15 -20.65 13.72 -3.10
CA ILE A 15 -21.82 13.25 -3.87
C ILE A 15 -22.04 11.76 -3.65
N LEU A 16 -20.98 10.94 -3.71
CA LEU A 16 -21.07 9.51 -3.45
C LEU A 16 -21.59 9.22 -2.04
N TRP A 17 -21.03 9.87 -1.02
CA TRP A 17 -21.40 9.67 0.38
C TRP A 17 -22.83 10.16 0.67
N SER A 18 -23.34 11.15 -0.06
CA SER A 18 -24.73 11.63 0.07
C SER A 18 -25.79 10.72 -0.55
N ARG A 19 -25.40 9.64 -1.25
CA ARG A 19 -26.34 8.75 -1.97
C ARG A 19 -26.07 7.28 -1.68
N PRO A 20 -26.35 6.78 -0.46
CA PRO A 20 -26.16 5.38 -0.11
C PRO A 20 -26.87 4.41 -1.05
N ASP A 21 -28.04 4.79 -1.57
CA ASP A 21 -28.79 3.97 -2.54
C ASP A 21 -28.09 3.77 -3.90
N SER A 22 -27.05 4.57 -4.17
CA SER A 22 -26.23 4.46 -5.38
C SER A 22 -24.95 3.65 -5.19
N TRP A 23 -24.72 3.15 -3.96
CA TRP A 23 -23.57 2.34 -3.65
C TRP A 23 -23.68 0.95 -4.28
N PRO A 24 -22.56 0.27 -4.50
CA PRO A 24 -22.60 -1.13 -4.91
C PRO A 24 -23.38 -1.98 -3.88
N PHE A 25 -24.06 -3.01 -4.38
CA PHE A 25 -24.76 -3.95 -3.52
C PHE A 25 -23.79 -4.62 -2.54
N GLU A 26 -24.14 -4.59 -1.26
CA GLU A 26 -23.38 -5.33 -0.25
C GLU A 26 -23.45 -6.82 -0.53
N ALA A 27 -22.30 -7.49 -0.46
CA ALA A 27 -22.26 -8.93 -0.42
C ALA A 27 -22.58 -9.43 1.01
N PRO A 28 -23.08 -10.68 1.18
CA PRO A 28 -23.46 -11.20 2.50
C PRO A 28 -22.35 -11.03 3.55
N ASP A 29 -21.11 -11.37 3.21
CA ASP A 29 -19.97 -11.39 4.14
C ASP A 29 -19.05 -10.17 4.04
N HIS A 30 -19.39 -9.19 3.17
CA HIS A 30 -18.55 -8.03 2.94
C HIS A 30 -19.34 -6.73 3.05
N VAL A 31 -18.68 -5.70 3.56
CA VAL A 31 -19.23 -4.36 3.69
C VAL A 31 -18.47 -3.42 2.76
N PHE A 32 -19.21 -2.54 2.10
CA PHE A 32 -18.60 -1.54 1.23
C PHE A 32 -17.62 -0.67 2.05
N PHE A 33 -16.46 -0.33 1.50
CA PHE A 33 -15.38 0.31 2.27
C PHE A 33 -15.81 1.62 2.94
N THR A 34 -16.60 2.44 2.25
CA THR A 34 -17.19 3.67 2.79
C THR A 34 -18.08 3.40 4.01
N GLN A 35 -18.90 2.34 3.95
CA GLN A 35 -19.72 1.90 5.07
C GLN A 35 -18.86 1.35 6.21
N ALA A 36 -17.75 0.67 5.91
CA ALA A 36 -16.80 0.20 6.91
C ALA A 36 -16.16 1.37 7.68
N ILE A 37 -15.79 2.47 7.00
CA ILE A 37 -15.31 3.70 7.65
C ILE A 37 -16.38 4.24 8.60
N HIS A 38 -17.63 4.36 8.15
CA HIS A 38 -18.71 4.88 8.99
C HIS A 38 -18.93 4.03 10.24
N GLN A 39 -18.99 2.70 10.09
CA GLN A 39 -19.18 1.77 11.20
C GLN A 39 -18.02 1.82 12.20
N LEU A 40 -16.77 1.79 11.71
CA LEU A 40 -15.60 1.83 12.60
C LEU A 40 -15.48 3.18 13.31
N GLY A 41 -15.68 4.29 12.60
CA GLY A 41 -15.61 5.62 13.20
C GLY A 41 -16.69 5.85 14.26
N ALA A 42 -17.92 5.38 14.02
CA ALA A 42 -19.00 5.43 15.00
C ALA A 42 -18.65 4.66 16.29
N LYS A 43 -17.93 3.53 16.16
CA LYS A 43 -17.47 2.72 17.29
C LYS A 43 -16.30 3.36 18.04
N GLN A 44 -15.33 3.93 17.32
CA GLN A 44 -14.12 4.52 17.91
C GLN A 44 -14.37 5.89 18.55
N PHE A 45 -15.21 6.72 17.95
CA PHE A 45 -15.38 8.13 18.32
C PHE A 45 -16.76 8.49 18.87
N ALA A 46 -17.70 7.53 18.89
CA ALA A 46 -19.04 7.67 19.47
C ALA A 46 -19.71 9.01 19.10
N GLY A 47 -20.07 9.84 20.08
CA GLY A 47 -20.79 11.11 19.88
C GLY A 47 -20.02 12.19 19.10
N GLN A 48 -18.72 12.01 18.84
CA GLN A 48 -17.95 12.90 17.96
C GLN A 48 -18.06 12.49 16.47
N TRP A 49 -18.60 11.31 16.20
CA TRP A 49 -18.78 10.80 14.85
C TRP A 49 -20.17 11.14 14.31
N PRO A 50 -20.30 11.61 13.06
CA PRO A 50 -21.59 11.98 12.52
C PRO A 50 -22.48 10.74 12.34
N SER A 51 -23.74 10.86 12.76
CA SER A 51 -24.77 9.86 12.45
C SER A 51 -25.12 9.86 10.97
N ASP A 52 -25.19 11.06 10.36
CA ASP A 52 -25.35 11.22 8.92
C ASP A 52 -24.05 10.87 8.19
N ILE A 53 -24.13 9.84 7.37
CA ILE A 53 -23.02 9.34 6.58
C ILE A 53 -22.48 10.39 5.59
N SER A 54 -23.32 11.30 5.11
CA SER A 54 -22.92 12.35 4.17
C SER A 54 -21.91 13.35 4.78
N ALA A 55 -21.92 13.49 6.12
CA ALA A 55 -21.04 14.39 6.87
C ALA A 55 -19.74 13.74 7.34
N VAL A 56 -19.58 12.42 7.16
CA VAL A 56 -18.42 11.66 7.65
C VAL A 56 -17.12 12.12 7.01
N TYR A 57 -17.15 12.40 5.70
CA TYR A 57 -15.96 12.78 4.95
C TYR A 57 -15.33 14.10 5.44
N ASP A 58 -16.16 15.03 5.92
CA ASP A 58 -15.72 16.33 6.44
C ASP A 58 -15.37 16.28 7.94
N ASN A 59 -15.48 15.12 8.60
CA ASN A 59 -15.17 14.97 10.01
C ASN A 59 -13.66 15.00 10.27
N ALA A 60 -13.23 15.67 11.34
CA ALA A 60 -11.81 15.80 11.70
C ALA A 60 -11.11 14.46 12.00
N GLN A 61 -11.85 13.41 12.37
CA GLN A 61 -11.33 12.07 12.66
C GLN A 61 -11.32 11.13 11.44
N PHE A 62 -11.79 11.59 10.27
CA PHE A 62 -11.89 10.76 9.07
C PHE A 62 -10.56 10.10 8.69
N ASP A 63 -9.49 10.89 8.60
CA ASP A 63 -8.16 10.40 8.22
C ASP A 63 -7.60 9.39 9.22
N THR A 64 -7.95 9.53 10.51
CA THR A 64 -7.57 8.59 11.57
C THR A 64 -8.23 7.22 11.35
N VAL A 65 -9.54 7.19 11.09
CA VAL A 65 -10.30 5.94 10.84
C VAL A 65 -9.80 5.25 9.58
N VAL A 66 -9.60 6.01 8.49
CA VAL A 66 -9.06 5.49 7.23
C VAL A 66 -7.67 4.90 7.44
N SER A 67 -6.80 5.60 8.17
CA SER A 67 -5.45 5.13 8.47
C SER A 67 -5.47 3.84 9.26
N SER A 68 -6.36 3.71 10.24
CA SER A 68 -6.55 2.49 11.02
C SER A 68 -6.98 1.30 10.14
N LEU A 69 -8.02 1.46 9.32
CA LEU A 69 -8.46 0.40 8.38
C LEU A 69 -7.33 -0.01 7.43
N ARG A 70 -6.66 0.97 6.84
CA ARG A 70 -5.54 0.74 5.92
C ARG A 70 -4.42 -0.04 6.59
N GLU A 71 -4.06 0.33 7.81
CA GLU A 71 -3.01 -0.34 8.59
C GLU A 71 -3.37 -1.81 8.87
N HIS A 72 -4.60 -2.08 9.30
CA HIS A 72 -5.06 -3.45 9.53
C HIS A 72 -5.07 -4.29 8.26
N CYS A 73 -5.46 -3.72 7.11
CA CYS A 73 -5.34 -4.39 5.83
C CYS A 73 -3.89 -4.63 5.41
N ALA A 74 -3.01 -3.64 5.61
CA ALA A 74 -1.60 -3.72 5.26
C ALA A 74 -0.84 -4.79 6.07
N TYR A 75 -1.29 -5.08 7.29
CA TYR A 75 -0.76 -6.17 8.11
C TYR A 75 -1.50 -7.51 7.91
N GLY A 76 -2.47 -7.58 7.01
CA GLY A 76 -3.26 -8.79 6.75
C GLY A 76 -4.20 -9.19 7.90
N ARG A 77 -4.49 -8.28 8.83
CA ARG A 77 -5.46 -8.48 9.93
C ARG A 77 -6.90 -8.26 9.46
N LEU A 78 -7.07 -7.47 8.41
CA LEU A 78 -8.34 -7.19 7.77
C LEU A 78 -8.22 -7.56 6.29
N VAL A 79 -9.19 -8.31 5.78
CA VAL A 79 -9.22 -8.69 4.36
C VAL A 79 -10.05 -7.66 3.61
N GLY A 80 -9.44 -7.07 2.58
CA GLY A 80 -10.17 -6.28 1.59
C GLY A 80 -10.19 -6.97 0.24
N VAL A 81 -11.31 -6.80 -0.46
CA VAL A 81 -11.58 -7.40 -1.77
C VAL A 81 -12.08 -6.32 -2.73
N LEU A 82 -12.01 -6.60 -4.02
CA LEU A 82 -12.57 -5.73 -5.05
C LEU A 82 -13.83 -6.35 -5.62
N GLN A 83 -14.86 -5.56 -5.83
CA GLN A 83 -16.07 -5.97 -6.53
C GLN A 83 -16.14 -5.25 -7.87
N THR A 84 -16.30 -6.01 -8.94
CA THR A 84 -16.51 -5.46 -10.29
C THR A 84 -17.90 -4.84 -10.42
N SER A 85 -18.12 -4.04 -11.46
CA SER A 85 -19.46 -3.49 -11.76
C SER A 85 -20.52 -4.56 -12.05
N GLY A 86 -20.11 -5.78 -12.39
CA GLY A 86 -21.00 -6.94 -12.56
C GLY A 86 -21.37 -7.62 -11.24
N GLY A 87 -20.91 -7.10 -10.09
CA GLY A 87 -21.18 -7.65 -8.76
C GLY A 87 -20.27 -8.82 -8.36
N ALA A 88 -19.46 -9.34 -9.29
CA ALA A 88 -18.49 -10.39 -8.99
C ALA A 88 -17.41 -9.84 -8.05
N ILE A 89 -17.21 -10.52 -6.92
CA ILE A 89 -16.12 -10.27 -6.00
C ILE A 89 -14.88 -10.96 -6.56
N ASP A 90 -13.85 -10.16 -6.74
CA ASP A 90 -12.54 -10.57 -7.21
C ASP A 90 -11.63 -10.93 -6.02
N SER A 91 -10.46 -11.40 -6.37
CA SER A 91 -9.28 -11.71 -5.57
C SER A 91 -9.07 -10.77 -4.38
N LYS A 92 -8.65 -11.36 -3.26
CA LYS A 92 -8.20 -10.63 -2.07
C LYS A 92 -7.07 -9.67 -2.43
N LEU A 93 -7.17 -8.41 -1.99
CA LEU A 93 -6.11 -7.43 -2.18
C LEU A 93 -4.88 -7.81 -1.34
N PRO A 94 -3.69 -7.96 -1.95
CA PRO A 94 -2.48 -8.31 -1.21
C PRO A 94 -2.12 -7.23 -0.17
N PRO A 95 -1.64 -7.58 1.04
CA PRO A 95 -1.35 -6.60 2.09
C PRO A 95 -0.41 -5.45 1.65
N HIS A 96 0.58 -5.75 0.81
CA HIS A 96 1.56 -4.77 0.34
C HIS A 96 0.98 -3.66 -0.57
N VAL A 97 -0.25 -3.81 -1.09
CA VAL A 97 -0.88 -2.78 -1.93
C VAL A 97 -1.44 -1.63 -1.10
N TRP A 98 -1.80 -1.85 0.17
CA TRP A 98 -2.51 -0.86 0.99
C TRP A 98 -1.68 0.37 1.35
N ASN A 99 -0.35 0.25 1.38
CA ASN A 99 0.56 1.33 1.78
C ASN A 99 1.19 2.11 0.61
N ARG A 100 0.75 1.89 -0.63
CA ARG A 100 1.29 2.65 -1.76
C ARG A 100 0.68 4.06 -1.83
N ALA A 101 1.51 5.07 -2.04
CA ALA A 101 1.08 6.48 -2.10
C ALA A 101 0.08 6.75 -3.23
N GLU A 102 0.14 5.97 -4.30
CA GLU A 102 -0.78 5.99 -5.45
C GLU A 102 -2.23 5.60 -5.08
N HIS A 103 -2.45 4.98 -3.92
CA HIS A 103 -3.72 4.37 -3.54
C HIS A 103 -4.51 5.20 -2.51
N VAL A 104 -3.95 6.33 -2.05
CA VAL A 104 -4.59 7.19 -1.04
C VAL A 104 -6.00 7.64 -1.46
N ASN A 105 -6.20 7.89 -2.75
CA ASN A 105 -7.49 8.35 -3.28
C ASN A 105 -8.58 7.28 -3.25
N TRP A 106 -8.23 6.00 -3.13
CA TRP A 106 -9.20 4.92 -3.08
C TRP A 106 -10.01 4.97 -1.80
N PHE A 107 -9.38 5.39 -0.71
CA PHE A 107 -10.03 5.41 0.60
C PHE A 107 -11.08 6.50 0.72
N ALA A 108 -10.91 7.61 0.00
CA ALA A 108 -11.93 8.64 -0.10
C ALA A 108 -13.15 8.16 -0.88
N THR A 109 -12.92 7.50 -2.01
CA THR A 109 -13.97 7.16 -2.99
C THR A 109 -14.54 5.75 -2.84
N GLY A 110 -13.93 4.90 -2.03
CA GLY A 110 -14.23 3.46 -1.98
C GLY A 110 -13.98 2.75 -3.31
N LYS A 111 -13.17 3.33 -4.21
CA LYS A 111 -12.94 2.79 -5.56
C LYS A 111 -11.47 2.55 -5.83
N ALA A 112 -11.16 1.44 -6.49
CA ALA A 112 -9.82 1.10 -6.92
C ALA A 112 -9.81 0.70 -8.42
N PRO A 113 -8.70 0.92 -9.13
CA PRO A 113 -8.57 0.44 -10.50
C PRO A 113 -8.50 -1.11 -10.53
N LEU A 114 -9.22 -1.74 -11.46
CA LEU A 114 -9.17 -3.20 -11.70
C LEU A 114 -7.75 -3.73 -12.01
N SER A 115 -6.81 -2.87 -12.41
CA SER A 115 -5.42 -3.25 -12.71
C SER A 115 -4.67 -3.88 -11.52
N LEU A 116 -5.25 -3.85 -10.32
CA LEU A 116 -4.73 -4.49 -9.12
C LEU A 116 -5.10 -5.97 -9.00
N CYS A 117 -6.16 -6.39 -9.70
CA CYS A 117 -6.70 -7.75 -9.60
C CYS A 117 -5.99 -8.74 -10.52
N SER A 118 -5.36 -8.25 -11.60
CA SER A 118 -4.86 -9.13 -12.65
C SER A 118 -3.41 -8.82 -13.01
N ASP A 119 -2.55 -9.82 -12.83
CA ASP A 119 -1.25 -9.92 -13.47
C ASP A 119 -1.45 -9.99 -15.00
N GLY A 120 -1.44 -8.84 -15.67
CA GLY A 120 -1.64 -8.78 -17.12
C GLY A 120 -2.32 -7.52 -17.65
N TRP A 121 -2.65 -6.56 -16.79
CA TRP A 121 -3.35 -5.37 -17.24
C TRP A 121 -2.44 -4.37 -17.96
N HIS A 122 -2.87 -3.87 -19.12
CA HIS A 122 -2.07 -2.99 -19.97
C HIS A 122 -2.23 -1.50 -19.57
N PRO A 123 -1.16 -0.75 -19.27
CA PRO A 123 -1.23 0.60 -18.68
C PRO A 123 -1.97 1.67 -19.51
N LEU A 124 -2.25 1.41 -20.80
CA LEU A 124 -2.97 2.34 -21.68
C LEU A 124 -4.47 2.05 -21.84
N ALA A 125 -4.98 0.92 -21.37
CA ALA A 125 -6.41 0.66 -21.47
C ALA A 125 -7.19 1.49 -20.42
N LYS A 126 -8.47 1.77 -20.67
CA LYS A 126 -9.36 2.36 -19.65
C LYS A 126 -9.70 1.30 -18.61
N VAL A 127 -9.13 1.40 -17.42
CA VAL A 127 -9.37 0.43 -16.34
C VAL A 127 -10.78 0.66 -15.79
N PRO A 128 -11.68 -0.34 -15.81
CA PRO A 128 -12.96 -0.19 -15.13
C PRO A 128 -12.69 0.01 -13.62
N GLN A 129 -13.42 0.96 -13.02
CA GLN A 129 -13.34 1.18 -11.58
C GLN A 129 -14.05 0.02 -10.87
N CYS A 130 -13.38 -0.58 -9.90
CA CYS A 130 -13.95 -1.55 -8.98
C CYS A 130 -14.25 -0.88 -7.65
N TRP A 131 -15.18 -1.46 -6.92
CA TRP A 131 -15.55 -1.03 -5.59
C TRP A 131 -14.76 -1.80 -4.55
N LEU A 132 -14.30 -1.11 -3.51
CA LEU A 132 -13.54 -1.68 -2.41
C LEU A 132 -14.49 -2.19 -1.33
N PHE A 133 -14.25 -3.41 -0.87
CA PHE A 133 -15.03 -4.07 0.16
C PHE A 133 -14.12 -4.62 1.26
N ILE A 134 -14.67 -4.78 2.46
CA ILE A 134 -13.99 -5.31 3.64
C ILE A 134 -14.80 -6.49 4.18
N GLU A 135 -14.13 -7.54 4.62
CA GLU A 135 -14.76 -8.68 5.29
C GLU A 135 -15.41 -8.26 6.62
N LYS A 136 -16.70 -8.58 6.80
CA LYS A 136 -17.49 -8.15 7.96
C LYS A 136 -16.94 -8.67 9.29
N ASP A 137 -16.46 -9.90 9.32
CA ASP A 137 -15.95 -10.52 10.56
C ASP A 137 -14.65 -9.88 11.03
N GLY A 138 -13.74 -9.56 10.10
CA GLY A 138 -12.55 -8.77 10.41
C GLY A 138 -12.91 -7.39 10.94
N LEU A 139 -13.90 -6.71 10.34
CA LEU A 139 -14.33 -5.39 10.81
C LEU A 139 -14.96 -5.44 12.21
N LYS A 140 -15.80 -6.45 12.48
CA LYS A 140 -16.40 -6.67 13.82
C LYS A 140 -15.32 -6.89 14.88
N ALA A 141 -14.30 -7.70 14.58
CA ALA A 141 -13.18 -7.96 15.48
C ALA A 141 -12.35 -6.69 15.78
N LEU A 142 -12.29 -5.74 14.84
CA LEU A 142 -11.65 -4.43 15.07
C LEU A 142 -12.51 -3.48 15.90
N ALA A 143 -13.82 -3.47 15.67
CA ALA A 143 -14.76 -2.63 16.42
C ALA A 143 -14.95 -3.09 17.87
N HIS A 144 -14.79 -4.39 18.09
CA HIS A 144 -14.83 -5.03 19.39
C HIS A 144 -13.55 -5.83 19.55
N PRO A 145 -12.43 -5.19 19.93
CA PRO A 145 -11.29 -5.94 20.40
C PRO A 145 -11.78 -6.58 21.68
N GLU A 146 -12.34 -7.80 21.57
CA GLU A 146 -12.65 -8.58 22.75
C GLU A 146 -11.38 -8.52 23.58
N LEU A 147 -11.53 -8.10 24.83
CA LEU A 147 -10.53 -8.29 25.87
C LEU A 147 -10.38 -9.80 26.00
N LYS A 148 -9.73 -10.42 25.02
CA LYS A 148 -9.28 -11.79 25.05
C LYS A 148 -8.28 -11.75 26.18
N SER A 149 -8.75 -12.08 27.37
CA SER A 149 -7.91 -12.39 28.52
C SER A 149 -6.75 -13.20 27.98
N ALA A 150 -5.55 -12.68 28.22
CA ALA A 150 -4.33 -13.15 27.58
C ALA A 150 -4.36 -14.69 27.53
N PRO A 151 -4.24 -15.32 26.36
CA PRO A 151 -4.16 -16.76 26.31
C PRO A 151 -3.01 -17.16 27.25
N PRO A 152 -3.21 -18.16 28.15
CA PRO A 152 -2.12 -18.67 28.96
C PRO A 152 -0.96 -19.02 28.02
N PRO A 153 0.31 -18.77 28.41
CA PRO A 153 1.47 -18.84 27.52
C PRO A 153 1.62 -20.26 26.93
N ALA A 154 0.92 -20.49 25.82
CA ALA A 154 1.00 -21.69 25.02
C ALA A 154 2.16 -21.49 24.04
N ALA A 155 3.05 -22.49 24.03
CA ALA A 155 4.30 -22.51 23.29
C ALA A 155 4.23 -21.83 21.92
N ALA A 156 5.14 -20.88 21.72
CA ALA A 156 5.32 -20.10 20.52
C ALA A 156 5.40 -20.97 19.26
N VAL A 157 4.32 -21.01 18.48
CA VAL A 157 4.40 -21.30 17.06
C VAL A 157 5.03 -20.07 16.41
N GLY A 158 6.21 -20.26 15.82
CA GLY A 158 7.17 -19.21 15.51
C GLY A 158 6.65 -18.09 14.62
N HIS A 159 6.35 -16.94 15.24
CA HIS A 159 6.51 -15.65 14.58
C HIS A 159 8.00 -15.32 14.52
N ARG A 160 8.54 -15.21 13.30
CA ARG A 160 9.91 -14.71 13.09
C ARG A 160 10.03 -13.31 13.69
N PRO A 161 11.03 -13.05 14.53
CA PRO A 161 11.20 -11.75 15.17
C PRO A 161 11.50 -10.66 14.15
N HIS A 162 11.05 -9.45 14.45
CA HIS A 162 11.47 -8.23 13.76
C HIS A 162 13.00 -8.18 13.73
N THR A 163 13.56 -8.25 12.53
CA THR A 163 15.00 -8.19 12.29
C THR A 163 15.56 -6.88 12.85
N THR A 164 16.52 -7.01 13.76
CA THR A 164 17.31 -5.90 14.32
C THR A 164 17.99 -5.11 13.20
N SER A 165 18.36 -3.85 13.46
CA SER A 165 19.00 -2.94 12.47
C SER A 165 20.21 -3.58 11.76
N ALA A 166 20.95 -4.45 12.45
CA ALA A 166 22.11 -5.17 11.91
C ALA A 166 21.74 -6.24 10.88
N ALA A 167 20.61 -6.94 11.05
CA ALA A 167 20.14 -7.94 10.10
C ALA A 167 19.70 -7.28 8.78
N LYS A 168 18.97 -6.16 8.87
CA LYS A 168 18.59 -5.36 7.68
C LYS A 168 19.79 -4.79 6.92
N GLU A 169 20.89 -4.54 7.62
CA GLU A 169 22.12 -4.02 7.01
C GLU A 169 22.83 -5.11 6.21
N LYS A 170 22.91 -6.33 6.75
CA LYS A 170 23.45 -7.50 6.02
C LYS A 170 22.58 -7.87 4.80
N ASP A 171 21.26 -7.80 4.93
CA ASP A 171 20.34 -8.04 3.81
C ASP A 171 20.48 -6.98 2.72
N LEU A 172 20.68 -5.71 3.10
CA LEU A 172 20.96 -4.62 2.17
C LEU A 172 22.29 -4.81 1.44
N GLU A 173 23.33 -5.26 2.13
CA GLU A 173 24.61 -5.56 1.50
C GLU A 173 24.52 -6.73 0.52
N GLN A 174 23.84 -7.82 0.89
CA GLN A 174 23.63 -8.97 0.01
C GLN A 174 22.81 -8.59 -1.23
N PHE A 175 21.76 -7.78 -1.05
CA PHE A 175 20.97 -7.26 -2.17
C PHE A 175 21.84 -6.45 -3.13
N CYS A 176 22.66 -5.53 -2.62
CA CYS A 176 23.53 -4.70 -3.45
C CYS A 176 24.54 -5.56 -4.24
N GLN A 177 25.14 -6.56 -3.59
CA GLN A 177 26.11 -7.45 -4.23
C GLN A 177 25.46 -8.31 -5.33
N GLY A 178 24.33 -8.97 -5.03
CA GLY A 178 23.61 -9.78 -6.01
C GLY A 178 23.04 -8.96 -7.17
N PHE A 179 22.86 -7.66 -6.99
CA PHE A 179 22.52 -6.75 -8.08
C PHE A 179 23.75 -6.51 -8.97
N LEU A 180 24.91 -6.15 -8.42
CA LEU A 180 26.15 -5.95 -9.18
C LEU A 180 26.54 -7.20 -9.98
N ASP A 181 26.48 -8.38 -9.36
CA ASP A 181 26.87 -9.64 -10.00
C ASP A 181 26.02 -9.94 -11.25
N ARG A 182 24.70 -9.72 -11.18
CA ARG A 182 23.78 -9.90 -12.31
C ARG A 182 24.09 -8.99 -13.50
N TYR A 183 24.50 -7.74 -13.23
CA TYR A 183 24.84 -6.80 -14.30
C TYR A 183 26.26 -7.02 -14.84
N ALA A 184 27.19 -7.46 -14.00
CA ALA A 184 28.52 -7.86 -14.43
C ALA A 184 28.46 -9.08 -15.36
N SER A 185 27.61 -10.07 -15.08
CA SER A 185 27.46 -11.27 -15.91
C SER A 185 26.69 -11.02 -17.22
N ALA A 186 25.73 -10.10 -17.22
CA ALA A 186 24.84 -9.88 -18.37
C ALA A 186 25.37 -8.88 -19.42
N GLY A 187 26.50 -8.19 -19.15
CA GLY A 187 27.02 -7.14 -20.05
C GLY A 187 26.10 -5.92 -20.19
N THR A 188 25.01 -5.87 -19.43
CA THR A 188 24.00 -4.80 -19.48
C THR A 188 24.45 -3.56 -18.70
N PRO A 189 24.06 -2.36 -19.14
CA PRO A 189 24.38 -1.13 -18.42
C PRO A 189 23.72 -1.12 -17.03
N VAL A 190 24.52 -0.79 -16.01
CA VAL A 190 24.06 -0.70 -14.62
C VAL A 190 22.96 0.38 -14.50
N PRO A 191 21.81 0.08 -13.87
CA PRO A 191 20.73 1.04 -13.65
C PRO A 191 21.18 2.26 -12.85
N SER A 192 20.39 3.34 -12.93
CA SER A 192 20.64 4.53 -12.12
C SER A 192 20.53 4.18 -10.62
N MET A 193 21.36 4.83 -9.81
CA MET A 193 21.39 4.68 -8.34
C MET A 193 20.00 4.86 -7.71
N GLU A 194 19.18 5.74 -8.29
CA GLU A 194 17.84 6.01 -7.80
C GLU A 194 16.87 4.85 -8.00
N LYS A 195 16.95 4.13 -9.13
CA LYS A 195 16.13 2.94 -9.35
C LYS A 195 16.51 1.83 -8.36
N ILE A 196 17.80 1.65 -8.13
CA ILE A 196 18.32 0.61 -7.22
C ILE A 196 17.92 0.90 -5.77
N ALA A 197 18.09 2.16 -5.32
CA ALA A 197 17.69 2.56 -3.97
C ALA A 197 16.17 2.46 -3.74
N LYS A 198 15.35 2.71 -4.77
CA LYS A 198 13.90 2.53 -4.70
C LYS A 198 13.54 1.04 -4.55
N GLN A 199 14.21 0.16 -5.29
CA GLN A 199 13.97 -1.28 -5.22
C GLN A 199 14.42 -1.87 -3.87
N ALA A 200 15.62 -1.52 -3.40
CA ALA A 200 16.11 -1.95 -2.10
C ALA A 200 15.22 -1.50 -0.93
N ALA A 201 14.72 -0.26 -0.99
CA ALA A 201 13.79 0.25 0.01
C ALA A 201 12.46 -0.53 0.04
N LEU A 202 11.99 -0.98 -1.13
CA LEU A 202 10.77 -1.77 -1.27
C LEU A 202 10.96 -3.20 -0.76
N GLU A 203 12.07 -3.86 -1.13
CA GLU A 203 12.29 -5.28 -0.81
C GLU A 203 12.77 -5.52 0.63
N ILE A 204 13.62 -4.63 1.18
CA ILE A 204 14.27 -4.83 2.48
C ILE A 204 13.60 -3.98 3.58
N GLY A 205 12.76 -3.01 3.21
CA GLY A 205 12.10 -2.12 4.16
C GLY A 205 13.09 -1.21 4.90
N VAL A 206 14.04 -0.64 4.15
CA VAL A 206 14.99 0.39 4.60
C VAL A 206 14.67 1.75 3.95
N SER A 207 15.12 2.85 4.56
CA SER A 207 14.95 4.16 3.93
C SER A 207 15.74 4.26 2.62
N ARG A 208 15.24 5.04 1.66
CA ARG A 208 15.93 5.27 0.38
C ARG A 208 17.32 5.88 0.57
N GLU A 209 17.48 6.69 1.61
CA GLU A 209 18.75 7.34 1.93
C GLU A 209 19.78 6.32 2.44
N LYS A 210 19.36 5.39 3.31
CA LYS A 210 20.22 4.28 3.77
C LYS A 210 20.62 3.36 2.61
N ALA A 211 19.68 3.06 1.69
CA ALA A 211 19.98 2.30 0.47
C ALA A 211 20.96 3.02 -0.46
N ARG A 212 20.82 4.35 -0.64
CA ARG A 212 21.76 5.16 -1.44
C ARG A 212 23.16 5.16 -0.82
N ALA A 213 23.27 5.31 0.49
CA ALA A 213 24.54 5.32 1.21
C ALA A 213 25.28 3.98 1.07
N ALA A 214 24.58 2.86 1.28
CA ALA A 214 25.14 1.51 1.13
C ALA A 214 25.64 1.25 -0.31
N TRP A 215 24.87 1.67 -1.31
CA TRP A 215 25.26 1.52 -2.71
C TRP A 215 26.52 2.33 -3.08
N ARG A 216 26.66 3.56 -2.55
CA ARG A 216 27.85 4.40 -2.77
C ARG A 216 29.12 3.74 -2.25
N LEU A 217 29.06 3.17 -1.04
CA LEU A 217 30.20 2.50 -0.41
C LEU A 217 30.69 1.29 -1.21
N LYS A 218 29.76 0.48 -1.76
CA LYS A 218 30.13 -0.71 -2.56
C LYS A 218 30.60 -0.37 -3.98
N ARG A 219 30.11 0.71 -4.58
CA ARG A 219 30.43 1.08 -5.97
C ARG A 219 31.75 1.84 -6.14
N LEU A 220 32.21 2.58 -5.11
CA LEU A 220 33.47 3.35 -5.18
C LEU A 220 34.69 2.50 -5.61
N PRO A 221 34.94 1.32 -5.02
CA PRO A 221 36.08 0.48 -5.38
C PRO A 221 36.01 -0.08 -6.81
N GLU A 222 34.82 -0.22 -7.39
CA GLU A 222 34.61 -0.76 -8.73
C GLU A 222 34.79 0.31 -9.83
N MET A 223 34.50 1.56 -9.49
CA MET A 223 34.74 2.73 -10.35
C MET A 223 36.24 3.09 -10.39
N GLU A 224 36.97 2.94 -9.29
CA GLU A 224 38.43 3.17 -9.28
C GLU A 224 39.22 2.13 -10.10
N LYS A 225 38.72 0.89 -10.19
CA LYS A 225 39.31 -0.15 -11.04
C LYS A 225 39.05 0.08 -12.53
N ARG A 226 37.96 0.77 -12.88
CA ARG A 226 37.65 1.19 -14.25
C ARG A 226 38.17 2.62 -14.41
N GLY A 227 39.49 2.76 -14.61
CA GLY A 227 40.15 4.05 -14.80
C GLY A 227 39.41 5.01 -15.74
N PRO A 228 39.67 6.32 -15.65
CA PRO A 228 38.88 7.36 -16.31
C PRO A 228 38.67 7.02 -17.78
N ARG A 229 37.39 6.92 -18.20
CA ARG A 229 37.05 6.71 -19.62
C ARG A 229 37.65 7.86 -20.41
N GLY A 230 38.64 7.55 -21.24
CA GLY A 230 39.27 8.50 -22.15
C GLY A 230 38.24 9.23 -23.01
N PRO A 231 38.56 10.45 -23.48
CA PRO A 231 37.65 11.28 -24.24
C PRO A 231 37.12 10.50 -25.45
N ARG A 232 35.78 10.46 -25.58
CA ARG A 232 35.12 9.90 -26.76
C ARG A 232 35.47 10.78 -27.96
N GLU A 233 36.33 10.28 -28.83
CA GLU A 233 36.53 10.86 -30.15
C GLU A 233 35.19 10.87 -30.88
N ARG A 234 34.75 12.06 -31.29
CA ARG A 234 33.60 12.22 -32.16
C ARG A 234 34.07 11.91 -33.58
N PRO A 235 33.41 11.00 -34.32
CA PRO A 235 33.70 10.84 -35.73
C PRO A 235 33.31 12.14 -36.47
N ILE A 236 34.21 12.58 -37.34
CA ILE A 236 34.06 13.75 -38.23
C ILE A 236 33.08 13.41 -39.35
#